data_AF-A0A1E1MN78-F1
#
_entry.id   AF-A0A1E1MN78-F1
#
_cell.length_a   1.000
_cell.length_b   1.000
_cell.length_c   1.000
_cell.angle_alpha   90.00
_cell.angle_beta   90.00
_cell.angle_gamma   90.00
#
_symmetry.space_group_name_H-M   'P 1'
#
loop_
_entity.id
_entity.type
_entity.pdbx_description
1 polymer ?
#
loop_
_entity_poly.entity_id
_entity_poly.type
_entity_poly.pdbx_seq_one_letter_code
_entity_poly.pdbx_strand_id
1 'polypeptide(L)'
;MYRSIKKEIYAAAAAPGRPYPIPVARVTDVLAESRALVLNENLVDDIDPQLLCYKYEYMAWAMLFQNHSEFPGGNAYKGAWEGEKVLRFCDHQANEALLREVGGLEQKVEDLKTEVGLVNDELIIDANARKLKALVANLKAEQDNKILDGDLQTANTALEKATTDKQSLFGELRTAKVALEKAMVDKQELETRLVVLENSEAKLHTIKEKHRLNDLERQRGGKKINMLERAASHTKLMNRDGSDKHLQSADIEDPPTSSLIPDSNKRQKVE
;
A
#
# COMPACT_ATOMS: atom_id res chain seq x y z
N MET A 1 -78.41 17.44 21.18
CA MET A 1 -78.69 18.84 21.59
C MET A 1 -79.99 18.84 22.40
N TYR A 2 -79.93 19.22 23.68
CA TYR A 2 -81.12 19.26 24.55
C TYR A 2 -82.10 20.34 24.11
N ARG A 3 -83.39 20.00 24.05
CA ARG A 3 -84.48 20.94 23.83
C ARG A 3 -85.15 21.24 25.17
N SER A 4 -85.04 22.49 25.63
CA SER A 4 -85.72 22.96 26.84
C SER A 4 -87.22 22.67 26.75
N ILE A 5 -87.77 22.13 27.84
CA ILE A 5 -89.18 21.83 28.03
C ILE A 5 -89.89 22.91 28.86
N LYS A 6 -89.21 24.03 29.13
CA LYS A 6 -89.75 25.14 29.93
C LYS A 6 -91.10 25.61 29.43
N LYS A 7 -91.30 25.72 28.11
CA LYS A 7 -92.57 26.16 27.52
C LYS A 7 -93.69 25.15 27.78
N GLU A 8 -93.37 23.87 27.72
CA GLU A 8 -94.24 22.75 27.97
C GLU A 8 -94.66 22.67 29.45
N ILE A 9 -93.77 23.03 30.39
CA ILE A 9 -94.10 23.18 31.82
C ILE A 9 -95.16 24.28 32.01
N TYR A 10 -94.97 25.46 31.41
CA TYR A 10 -95.95 26.55 31.51
C TYR A 10 -97.28 26.18 30.85
N ALA A 11 -97.26 25.52 29.70
CA ALA A 11 -98.46 25.05 29.02
C ALA A 11 -99.22 24.01 29.87
N ALA A 12 -98.51 23.06 30.49
CA ALA A 12 -99.10 22.04 31.35
C ALA A 12 -99.70 22.64 32.63
N ALA A 13 -99.09 23.69 33.19
CA ALA A 13 -99.62 24.42 34.34
C ALA A 13 -100.92 25.18 34.02
N ALA A 14 -101.05 25.67 32.78
CA ALA A 14 -102.19 26.44 32.29
C ALA A 14 -103.27 25.59 31.58
N ALA A 15 -103.17 24.26 31.60
CA ALA A 15 -104.06 23.37 30.85
C ALA A 15 -105.54 23.53 31.28
N PRO A 16 -106.48 23.81 30.35
CA PRO A 16 -107.90 23.92 30.65
C PRO A 16 -108.45 22.56 31.09
N GLY A 17 -109.02 22.50 32.30
CA GLY A 17 -109.55 21.26 32.90
C GLY A 17 -108.92 20.83 34.23
N ARG A 18 -107.93 21.57 34.77
CA ARG A 18 -107.44 21.31 36.14
C ARG A 18 -108.43 21.83 37.19
N PRO A 19 -108.68 21.08 38.28
CA PRO A 19 -109.49 21.57 39.41
C PRO A 19 -108.82 22.77 40.11
N TYR A 20 -107.49 22.88 40.03
CA TYR A 20 -106.72 24.03 40.52
C TYR A 20 -105.65 24.42 39.48
N PRO A 21 -105.76 25.59 38.81
CA PRO A 21 -104.71 26.06 37.91
C PRO A 21 -103.47 26.44 38.73
N ILE A 22 -102.29 26.04 38.25
CA ILE A 22 -101.02 26.43 38.91
C ILE A 22 -100.65 27.84 38.43
N PRO A 23 -100.51 28.82 39.34
CA PRO A 23 -100.14 30.17 38.94
C PRO A 23 -98.78 30.21 38.24
N VAL A 24 -98.67 31.04 37.19
CA VAL A 24 -97.41 31.24 36.44
C VAL A 24 -96.26 31.68 37.36
N ALA A 25 -96.54 32.45 38.40
CA ALA A 25 -95.58 32.82 39.43
C ALA A 25 -94.99 31.57 40.11
N ARG A 26 -95.84 30.62 40.51
CA ARG A 26 -95.40 29.39 41.16
C ARG A 26 -94.52 28.52 40.26
N VAL A 27 -94.85 28.42 38.97
CA VAL A 27 -94.03 27.69 37.99
C VAL A 27 -92.64 28.32 37.86
N THR A 28 -92.60 29.66 37.86
CA THR A 28 -91.35 30.43 37.74
C THR A 28 -90.48 30.26 38.99
N ASP A 29 -91.09 30.31 40.18
CA ASP A 29 -90.39 30.12 41.45
C ASP A 29 -89.78 28.72 41.55
N VAL A 30 -90.55 27.68 41.19
CA VAL A 30 -90.08 26.30 41.25
C VAL A 30 -88.97 26.01 40.24
N LEU A 31 -89.01 26.64 39.06
CA LEU A 31 -87.90 26.56 38.09
C LEU A 31 -86.62 27.23 38.61
N ALA A 32 -86.74 28.37 39.30
CA ALA A 32 -85.60 29.06 39.88
C ALA A 32 -85.01 28.28 41.08
N GLU A 33 -85.88 27.76 41.94
CA GLU A 33 -85.52 26.90 43.08
C GLU A 33 -84.80 25.64 42.62
N SER A 34 -85.37 24.93 41.64
CA SER A 34 -84.76 23.74 41.05
C SER A 34 -83.39 24.02 40.44
N ARG A 35 -83.23 25.18 39.78
CA ARG A 35 -81.96 25.58 39.20
C ARG A 35 -80.90 25.83 40.28
N ALA A 36 -81.27 26.50 41.37
CA ALA A 36 -80.38 26.76 42.48
C ALA A 36 -79.97 25.47 43.20
N LEU A 37 -80.90 24.55 43.43
CA LEU A 37 -80.64 23.25 44.06
C LEU A 37 -79.67 22.41 43.21
N VAL A 38 -79.94 22.30 41.91
CA VAL A 38 -79.08 21.54 41.00
C VAL A 38 -77.69 22.17 40.89
N LEU A 39 -77.57 23.50 40.86
CA LEU A 39 -76.27 24.18 40.82
C LEU A 39 -75.47 23.99 42.12
N ASN A 40 -76.15 24.01 43.28
CA ASN A 40 -75.50 23.80 44.57
C ASN A 40 -75.02 22.36 44.78
N GLU A 41 -75.75 21.36 44.28
CA GLU A 41 -75.34 19.95 44.37
C GLU A 41 -74.21 19.57 43.41
N ASN A 42 -74.02 20.35 42.33
CA ASN A 42 -73.12 20.02 41.22
C ASN A 42 -71.97 21.04 41.12
N LEU A 43 -71.23 21.24 42.22
CA LEU A 43 -70.05 22.12 42.38
C LEU A 43 -68.82 21.75 41.51
N VAL A 44 -69.02 21.11 40.37
CA VAL A 44 -67.95 20.65 39.47
C VAL A 44 -68.01 21.47 38.18
N ASP A 45 -66.96 22.24 37.91
CA ASP A 45 -66.87 23.25 36.82
C ASP A 45 -67.03 22.67 35.39
N ASP A 46 -67.05 21.34 35.22
CA ASP A 46 -67.05 20.65 33.93
C ASP A 46 -68.39 20.03 33.50
N ILE A 47 -69.51 20.41 34.14
CA ILE A 47 -70.81 19.82 33.80
C ILE A 47 -71.40 20.48 32.55
N ASP A 48 -71.68 19.65 31.53
CA ASP A 48 -72.34 20.04 30.29
C ASP A 48 -73.56 20.95 30.56
N PRO A 49 -73.56 22.22 30.08
CA PRO A 49 -74.67 23.15 30.25
C PRO A 49 -76.02 22.59 29.79
N GLN A 50 -76.04 21.70 28.80
CA GLN A 50 -77.27 21.05 28.35
C GLN A 50 -77.81 20.04 29.36
N LEU A 51 -76.93 19.30 30.03
CA LEU A 51 -77.28 18.37 31.10
C LEU A 51 -77.76 19.12 32.35
N LEU A 52 -77.16 20.29 32.62
CA LEU A 52 -77.58 21.15 33.72
C LEU A 52 -79.00 21.70 33.50
N CYS A 53 -79.28 22.21 32.29
CA CYS A 53 -80.62 22.63 31.86
C CYS A 53 -81.66 21.53 32.02
N TYR A 54 -81.29 20.32 31.60
CA TYR A 54 -82.13 19.14 31.75
C TYR A 54 -82.47 18.81 33.22
N LYS A 55 -81.48 18.83 34.11
CA LYS A 55 -81.66 18.46 35.53
C LYS A 55 -82.64 19.39 36.25
N TYR A 56 -82.51 20.71 36.10
CA TYR A 56 -83.37 21.62 36.84
C TYR A 56 -84.79 21.73 36.26
N GLU A 57 -84.97 21.64 34.94
CA GLU A 57 -86.31 21.66 34.34
C GLU A 57 -87.11 20.41 34.72
N TYR A 58 -86.42 19.28 34.89
CA TYR A 58 -87.02 18.05 35.41
C TYR A 58 -87.41 18.13 36.87
N MET A 59 -86.51 18.62 37.72
CA MET A 59 -86.80 18.80 39.13
C MET A 59 -88.01 19.72 39.31
N ALA A 60 -88.11 20.77 38.48
CA ALA A 60 -89.28 21.63 38.47
C ALA A 60 -90.56 20.91 38.01
N TRP A 61 -90.49 20.11 36.94
CA TRP A 61 -91.61 19.28 36.50
C TRP A 61 -92.07 18.32 37.61
N ALA A 62 -91.13 17.64 38.26
CA ALA A 62 -91.40 16.72 39.35
C ALA A 62 -92.08 17.42 40.52
N MET A 63 -91.52 18.53 41.00
CA MET A 63 -92.07 19.31 42.12
C MET A 63 -93.47 19.89 41.83
N LEU A 64 -93.76 20.23 40.56
CA LEU A 64 -95.05 20.78 40.17
C LEU A 64 -96.13 19.72 39.93
N PHE A 65 -95.75 18.51 39.47
CA PHE A 65 -96.71 17.57 38.89
C PHE A 65 -96.67 16.14 39.46
N GLN A 66 -95.67 15.72 40.25
CA GLN A 66 -95.59 14.33 40.76
C GLN A 66 -96.65 13.95 41.81
N ASN A 67 -97.20 14.92 42.55
CA ASN A 67 -98.20 14.65 43.60
C ASN A 67 -99.65 14.58 43.08
N HIS A 68 -99.89 14.71 41.76
CA HIS A 68 -101.23 14.64 41.18
C HIS A 68 -101.41 13.30 40.44
N SER A 69 -102.12 12.37 41.07
CA SER A 69 -102.56 11.09 40.51
C SER A 69 -103.67 11.23 39.44
N GLU A 70 -103.91 12.43 38.91
CA GLU A 70 -105.08 12.78 38.09
C GLU A 70 -104.78 12.93 36.59
N PHE A 71 -103.72 12.31 36.07
CA PHE A 71 -103.50 12.25 34.62
C PHE A 71 -104.11 10.98 34.02
N PRO A 72 -105.23 11.06 33.27
CA PRO A 72 -105.78 9.92 32.56
C PRO A 72 -104.97 9.73 31.27
N GLY A 73 -104.23 8.62 31.21
CA GLY A 73 -103.27 8.33 30.14
C GLY A 73 -101.86 8.38 30.71
N GLY A 74 -101.35 7.21 31.09
CA GLY A 74 -100.03 7.04 31.71
C GLY A 74 -98.99 7.93 31.04
N ASN A 75 -98.33 8.76 31.87
CA ASN A 75 -97.33 9.78 31.55
C ASN A 75 -96.55 9.53 30.23
N ALA A 76 -97.13 9.91 29.08
CA ALA A 76 -96.50 9.74 27.76
C ALA A 76 -95.14 10.47 27.68
N TYR A 77 -94.98 11.51 28.50
CA TYR A 77 -93.73 12.25 28.65
C TYR A 77 -92.68 11.51 29.50
N LYS A 78 -93.07 10.65 30.47
CA LYS A 78 -92.11 9.85 31.27
C LYS A 78 -91.45 8.76 30.42
N GLY A 79 -92.22 8.09 29.55
CA GLY A 79 -91.69 7.06 28.65
C GLY A 79 -90.73 7.62 27.58
N ALA A 80 -91.05 8.78 27.01
CA ALA A 80 -90.14 9.49 26.10
C ALA A 80 -88.84 9.95 26.82
N TRP A 81 -88.93 10.31 28.10
CA TRP A 81 -87.81 10.76 28.92
C TRP A 81 -86.88 9.64 29.40
N GLU A 82 -87.44 8.51 29.83
CA GLU A 82 -86.65 7.34 30.24
C GLU A 82 -85.88 6.75 29.04
N GLY A 83 -86.47 6.80 27.83
CA GLY A 83 -85.77 6.47 26.59
C GLY A 83 -84.57 7.38 26.28
N GLU A 84 -84.71 8.70 26.47
CA GLU A 84 -83.62 9.65 26.22
C GLU A 84 -82.47 9.56 27.26
N LYS A 85 -82.78 9.22 28.52
CA LYS A 85 -81.75 8.92 29.54
C LYS A 85 -80.90 7.71 29.18
N VAL A 86 -81.56 6.62 28.77
CA VAL A 86 -80.89 5.37 28.41
C VAL A 86 -79.98 5.60 27.21
N LEU A 87 -80.45 6.31 26.17
CA LEU A 87 -79.64 6.67 25.00
C LEU A 87 -78.38 7.47 25.39
N ARG A 88 -78.51 8.50 26.22
CA ARG A 88 -77.33 9.31 26.63
C ARG A 88 -76.36 8.58 27.54
N PHE A 89 -76.84 7.67 28.40
CA PHE A 89 -75.97 6.84 29.22
C PHE A 89 -75.20 5.83 28.37
N CYS A 90 -75.87 5.23 27.37
CA CYS A 90 -75.22 4.37 26.38
C CYS A 90 -74.18 5.16 25.55
N ASP A 91 -74.49 6.38 25.11
CA ASP A 91 -73.55 7.24 24.39
C ASP A 91 -72.34 7.65 25.25
N HIS A 92 -72.54 7.90 26.54
CA HIS A 92 -71.46 8.22 27.46
C HIS A 92 -70.54 7.01 27.72
N GLN A 93 -71.11 5.82 27.96
CA GLN A 93 -70.33 4.59 28.07
C GLN A 93 -69.57 4.27 26.77
N ALA A 94 -70.20 4.47 25.61
CA ALA A 94 -69.55 4.30 24.31
C ALA A 94 -68.39 5.30 24.12
N ASN A 95 -68.57 6.56 24.52
CA ASN A 95 -67.51 7.58 24.46
C ASN A 95 -66.36 7.28 25.43
N GLU A 96 -66.63 6.82 26.65
CA GLU A 96 -65.55 6.41 27.57
C GLU A 96 -64.77 5.19 27.06
N ALA A 97 -65.46 4.23 26.43
CA ALA A 97 -64.82 3.08 25.81
C ALA A 97 -63.92 3.51 24.64
N LEU A 98 -64.42 4.42 23.79
CA LEU A 98 -63.65 5.02 22.70
C LEU A 98 -62.43 5.80 23.21
N LEU A 99 -62.57 6.61 24.25
CA LEU A 99 -61.45 7.37 24.84
C LEU A 99 -60.37 6.44 25.40
N ARG A 100 -60.75 5.34 26.05
CA ARG A 100 -59.81 4.30 26.50
C ARG A 100 -59.11 3.61 25.34
N GLU A 101 -59.84 3.29 24.28
CA GLU A 101 -59.28 2.66 23.08
C GLU A 101 -58.30 3.60 22.36
N VAL A 102 -58.66 4.87 22.20
CA VAL A 102 -57.80 5.91 21.61
C VAL A 102 -56.53 6.09 22.45
N GLY A 103 -56.63 6.21 23.77
CA GLY A 103 -55.44 6.30 24.63
C GLY A 103 -54.54 5.06 24.54
N GLY A 104 -55.12 3.87 24.41
CA GLY A 104 -54.36 2.63 24.19
C GLY A 104 -53.68 2.58 22.82
N LEU A 105 -54.29 3.16 21.78
CA LEU A 105 -53.69 3.28 20.45
C LEU A 105 -52.58 4.33 20.43
N GLU A 106 -52.75 5.47 21.10
CA GLU A 106 -51.72 6.51 21.24
C GLU A 106 -50.47 5.96 21.92
N GLN A 107 -50.62 5.18 23.00
CA GLN A 107 -49.49 4.53 23.66
C GLN A 107 -48.78 3.55 22.72
N LYS A 108 -49.53 2.72 21.99
CA LYS A 108 -48.93 1.79 21.00
C LYS A 108 -48.17 2.53 19.90
N VAL A 109 -48.67 3.68 19.45
CA VAL A 109 -47.98 4.51 18.45
C VAL A 109 -46.65 5.02 19.01
N GLU A 110 -46.62 5.45 20.27
CA GLU A 110 -45.40 5.94 20.90
C GLU A 110 -44.37 4.83 21.14
N ASP A 111 -44.83 3.65 21.57
CA ASP A 111 -43.99 2.46 21.70
C ASP A 111 -43.38 2.07 20.34
N LEU A 112 -44.19 2.05 19.27
CA LEU A 112 -43.72 1.74 17.91
C LEU A 112 -42.73 2.79 17.38
N LYS A 113 -42.92 4.08 17.65
CA LYS A 113 -41.93 5.11 17.27
C LYS A 113 -40.58 4.86 17.94
N THR A 114 -40.61 4.47 19.22
CA THR A 114 -39.39 4.16 19.98
C THR A 114 -38.69 2.93 19.40
N GLU A 115 -39.43 1.87 19.12
CA GLU A 115 -38.89 0.64 18.52
C GLU A 115 -38.29 0.91 17.13
N VAL A 116 -39.00 1.65 16.27
CA VAL A 116 -38.49 2.05 14.95
C VAL A 116 -37.23 2.91 15.07
N GLY A 117 -37.15 3.80 16.07
CA GLY A 117 -35.96 4.58 16.36
C GLY A 117 -34.75 3.69 16.68
N LEU A 118 -34.92 2.73 17.58
CA LEU A 118 -33.86 1.78 17.96
C LEU A 118 -33.38 0.93 16.78
N VAL A 119 -34.32 0.38 15.99
CA VAL A 119 -33.99 -0.42 14.81
C VAL A 119 -33.24 0.43 13.77
N ASN A 120 -33.65 1.68 13.57
CA ASN A 120 -32.98 2.59 12.65
C ASN A 120 -31.54 2.92 13.12
N ASP A 121 -31.34 3.15 14.41
CA ASP A 121 -30.00 3.38 14.99
C ASP A 121 -29.10 2.14 14.83
N GLU A 122 -29.62 0.93 15.09
CA GLU A 122 -28.88 -0.33 14.91
C GLU A 122 -28.47 -0.52 13.44
N LEU A 123 -29.37 -0.28 12.48
CA LEU A 123 -29.07 -0.35 11.06
C LEU A 123 -27.99 0.66 10.64
N ILE A 124 -28.01 1.87 11.21
CA ILE A 124 -26.99 2.90 10.96
C ILE A 124 -25.64 2.48 11.54
N ILE A 125 -25.63 1.94 12.76
CA ILE A 125 -24.42 1.43 13.41
C ILE A 125 -23.81 0.31 12.58
N ASP A 126 -24.60 -0.66 12.12
CA ASP A 126 -24.15 -1.78 11.28
C ASP A 126 -23.62 -1.33 9.92
N ALA A 127 -24.27 -0.34 9.29
CA ALA A 127 -23.79 0.23 8.04
C ALA A 127 -22.45 0.96 8.25
N ASN A 128 -22.30 1.70 9.34
CA ASN A 128 -21.06 2.41 9.67
C ASN A 128 -19.93 1.44 10.05
N ALA A 129 -20.22 0.36 10.78
CA ALA A 129 -19.26 -0.68 11.11
C ALA A 129 -18.71 -1.36 9.85
N ARG A 130 -19.58 -1.68 8.87
CA ARG A 130 -19.17 -2.22 7.58
C ARG A 130 -18.29 -1.26 6.79
N LYS A 131 -18.66 0.03 6.73
CA LYS A 131 -17.85 1.07 6.08
C LYS A 131 -16.48 1.22 6.74
N LEU A 132 -16.43 1.23 8.07
CA LEU A 132 -15.19 1.33 8.83
C LEU A 132 -14.27 0.14 8.57
N LYS A 133 -14.82 -1.08 8.56
CA LYS A 133 -14.07 -2.30 8.24
C LYS A 133 -13.47 -2.25 6.83
N ALA A 134 -14.23 -1.77 5.85
CA ALA A 134 -13.74 -1.58 4.48
C ALA A 134 -12.62 -0.52 4.40
N LEU A 135 -12.79 0.61 5.11
CA LEU A 135 -11.78 1.67 5.18
C LEU A 135 -10.47 1.15 5.79
N VAL A 136 -10.54 0.41 6.88
CA VAL A 136 -9.37 -0.18 7.54
C VAL A 136 -8.65 -1.17 6.62
N ALA A 137 -9.39 -2.01 5.88
CA ALA A 137 -8.81 -2.92 4.90
C ALA A 137 -8.09 -2.17 3.77
N ASN A 138 -8.69 -1.09 3.25
CA ASN A 138 -8.07 -0.26 2.21
C ASN A 138 -6.81 0.45 2.72
N LEU A 139 -6.83 1.01 3.93
CA LEU A 139 -5.66 1.65 4.54
C LEU A 139 -4.52 0.67 4.73
N LYS A 140 -4.83 -0.56 5.15
CA LYS A 140 -3.82 -1.61 5.28
C LYS A 140 -3.19 -1.97 3.93
N ALA A 141 -4.02 -2.16 2.89
CA ALA A 141 -3.53 -2.42 1.54
C ALA A 141 -2.68 -1.27 0.98
N GLU A 142 -3.05 -0.02 1.25
CA GLU A 142 -2.26 1.15 0.84
C GLU A 142 -0.92 1.22 1.58
N GLN A 143 -0.90 0.87 2.87
CA GLN A 143 0.33 0.80 3.65
C GLN A 143 1.27 -0.31 3.12
N ASP A 144 0.72 -1.50 2.85
CA ASP A 144 1.49 -2.62 2.31
C ASP A 144 2.07 -2.27 0.92
N ASN A 145 1.31 -1.59 0.06
CA ASN A 145 1.80 -1.10 -1.23
C ASN A 145 2.96 -0.11 -1.08
N LYS A 146 2.89 0.83 -0.12
CA LYS A 146 3.99 1.78 0.13
C LYS A 146 5.27 1.07 0.59
N ILE A 147 5.14 0.01 1.39
CA ILE A 147 6.28 -0.81 1.81
C ILE A 147 6.87 -1.52 0.57
N LEU A 148 6.02 -2.13 -0.25
CA LEU A 148 6.44 -2.82 -1.47
C LEU A 148 7.17 -1.89 -2.46
N ASP A 149 6.67 -0.67 -2.64
CA ASP A 149 7.30 0.35 -3.48
C ASP A 149 8.70 0.74 -2.97
N GLY A 150 8.85 0.86 -1.64
CA GLY A 150 10.16 1.10 -1.01
C GLY A 150 11.15 -0.05 -1.21
N ASP A 151 10.68 -1.29 -1.08
CA ASP A 151 11.49 -2.49 -1.32
C ASP A 151 11.91 -2.59 -2.80
N LEU A 152 11.00 -2.28 -3.73
CA LEU A 152 11.29 -2.24 -5.17
C LEU A 152 12.33 -1.17 -5.50
N GLN A 153 12.23 0.02 -4.92
CA GLN A 153 13.21 1.09 -5.14
C GLN A 153 14.60 0.69 -4.61
N THR A 154 14.65 0.04 -3.45
CA THR A 154 15.90 -0.47 -2.87
C THR A 154 16.51 -1.57 -3.75
N ALA A 155 15.70 -2.52 -4.22
CA ALA A 155 16.13 -3.59 -5.11
C ALA A 155 16.66 -3.06 -6.45
N ASN A 156 15.98 -2.08 -7.05
CA ASN A 156 16.42 -1.44 -8.30
C ASN A 156 17.77 -0.71 -8.11
N THR A 157 17.94 0.02 -7.01
CA THR A 157 19.20 0.70 -6.69
C THR A 157 20.34 -0.31 -6.53
N ALA A 158 20.10 -1.44 -5.87
CA ALA A 158 21.07 -2.51 -5.72
C ALA A 158 21.43 -3.17 -7.07
N LEU A 159 20.43 -3.36 -7.94
CA LEU A 159 20.63 -3.93 -9.28
C LEU A 159 21.45 -2.99 -10.18
N GLU A 160 21.19 -1.69 -10.15
CA GLU A 160 21.98 -0.69 -10.88
C GLU A 160 23.44 -0.71 -10.42
N LYS A 161 23.68 -0.69 -9.11
CA LYS A 161 25.04 -0.78 -8.55
C LYS A 161 25.74 -2.07 -8.99
N ALA A 162 25.08 -3.22 -8.87
CA ALA A 162 25.64 -4.49 -9.30
C ALA A 162 25.95 -4.52 -10.81
N THR A 163 25.15 -3.83 -11.63
CA THR A 163 25.37 -3.71 -13.07
C THR A 163 26.59 -2.85 -13.36
N THR A 164 26.76 -1.73 -12.67
CA THR A 164 27.96 -0.88 -12.78
C THR A 164 29.22 -1.62 -12.33
N ASP A 165 29.17 -2.29 -11.18
CA ASP A 165 30.30 -3.07 -10.65
C ASP A 165 30.71 -4.18 -11.64
N LYS A 166 29.73 -4.89 -12.21
CA LYS A 166 29.96 -5.90 -13.26
C LYS A 166 30.67 -5.29 -14.47
N GLN A 167 30.21 -4.13 -14.96
CA GLN A 167 30.84 -3.46 -16.11
C GLN A 167 32.29 -3.04 -15.80
N SER A 168 32.55 -2.53 -14.59
CA SER A 168 33.90 -2.19 -14.13
C SER A 168 34.81 -3.42 -14.14
N LEU A 169 34.37 -4.52 -13.53
CA LEU A 169 35.12 -5.77 -13.48
C LEU A 169 35.41 -6.34 -14.88
N PHE A 170 34.47 -6.23 -15.82
CA PHE A 170 34.73 -6.61 -17.22
C PHE A 170 35.79 -5.75 -17.89
N GLY A 171 35.85 -4.45 -17.59
CA GLY A 171 36.89 -3.54 -18.06
C GLY A 171 38.27 -3.90 -17.51
N GLU A 172 38.35 -4.16 -16.20
CA GLU A 172 39.57 -4.61 -15.53
C GLU A 172 40.06 -5.95 -16.09
N LEU A 173 39.16 -6.92 -16.27
CA LEU A 173 39.48 -8.23 -16.83
C LEU A 173 40.03 -8.10 -18.26
N ARG A 174 39.44 -7.23 -19.09
CA ARG A 174 39.94 -6.98 -20.45
C ARG A 174 41.35 -6.40 -20.44
N THR A 175 41.62 -5.46 -19.54
CA THR A 175 42.94 -4.85 -19.37
C THR A 175 43.98 -5.88 -18.90
N ALA A 176 43.62 -6.69 -17.90
CA ALA A 176 44.46 -7.77 -17.40
C ALA A 176 44.78 -8.82 -18.48
N LYS A 177 43.79 -9.16 -19.32
CA LYS A 177 43.98 -10.09 -20.44
C LYS A 177 45.00 -9.56 -21.46
N VAL A 178 44.90 -8.28 -21.84
CA VAL A 178 45.87 -7.65 -22.76
C VAL A 178 47.27 -7.62 -22.15
N ALA A 179 47.38 -7.30 -20.86
CA ALA A 179 48.67 -7.31 -20.15
C ALA A 179 49.30 -8.72 -20.12
N LEU A 180 48.49 -9.75 -19.88
CA LEU A 180 48.94 -11.14 -19.91
C LEU A 180 49.42 -11.57 -21.31
N GLU A 181 48.65 -11.24 -22.36
CA GLU A 181 49.04 -11.52 -23.75
C GLU A 181 50.38 -10.87 -24.10
N LYS A 182 50.59 -9.61 -23.69
CA LYS A 182 51.87 -8.92 -23.88
C LYS A 182 53.01 -9.62 -23.13
N ALA A 183 52.80 -9.98 -21.86
CA ALA A 183 53.82 -10.66 -21.06
C ALA A 183 54.20 -12.03 -21.65
N MET A 184 53.25 -12.74 -22.27
CA MET A 184 53.54 -13.99 -22.99
C MET A 184 54.42 -13.77 -24.22
N VAL A 185 54.16 -12.72 -25.00
CA VAL A 185 55.00 -12.35 -26.15
C VAL A 185 56.41 -11.97 -25.68
N ASP A 186 56.52 -11.12 -24.66
CA ASP A 186 57.80 -10.70 -24.09
C ASP A 186 58.59 -11.92 -23.56
N LYS A 187 57.92 -12.87 -22.91
CA LYS A 187 58.52 -14.14 -22.46
C LYS A 187 59.06 -14.95 -23.65
N GLN A 188 58.28 -15.11 -24.72
CA GLN A 188 58.71 -15.85 -25.90
C GLN A 188 59.90 -15.20 -26.61
N GLU A 189 59.94 -13.86 -26.64
CA GLU A 189 61.09 -13.12 -27.17
C GLU A 189 62.35 -13.34 -26.32
N LEU A 190 62.22 -13.31 -24.99
CA LEU A 190 63.33 -13.60 -24.07
C LEU A 190 63.85 -15.04 -24.22
N GLU A 191 62.95 -16.03 -24.34
CA GLU A 191 63.33 -17.42 -24.61
C GLU A 191 64.13 -17.55 -25.91
N THR A 192 63.71 -16.85 -26.98
CA THR A 192 64.43 -16.83 -28.25
C THR A 192 65.82 -16.20 -28.11
N ARG A 193 65.92 -15.07 -27.39
CA ARG A 193 67.20 -14.39 -27.13
C ARG A 193 68.16 -15.27 -26.31
N LEU A 194 67.65 -16.01 -25.33
CA LEU A 194 68.42 -16.93 -24.51
C LEU A 194 69.07 -18.02 -25.38
N VAL A 195 68.30 -18.66 -26.26
CA VAL A 195 68.82 -19.68 -27.20
C VAL A 195 69.91 -19.11 -28.11
N VAL A 196 69.75 -17.87 -28.61
CA VAL A 196 70.79 -17.22 -29.42
C VAL A 196 72.07 -16.98 -28.62
N LEU A 197 71.94 -16.53 -27.36
CA LEU A 197 73.08 -16.29 -26.47
C LEU A 197 73.83 -17.59 -26.16
N GLU A 198 73.13 -18.66 -25.78
CA GLU A 198 73.71 -19.98 -25.52
C GLU A 198 74.50 -20.49 -26.74
N ASN A 199 73.94 -20.35 -27.94
CA ASN A 199 74.63 -20.71 -29.19
C ASN A 199 75.87 -19.84 -29.45
N SER A 200 75.81 -18.56 -29.12
CA SER A 200 76.94 -17.64 -29.28
C SER A 200 78.08 -17.93 -28.29
N GLU A 201 77.74 -18.30 -27.05
CA GLU A 201 78.71 -18.75 -26.04
C GLU A 201 79.39 -20.04 -26.46
N ALA A 202 78.63 -21.04 -26.96
CA ALA A 202 79.22 -22.29 -27.45
C ALA A 202 80.21 -22.06 -28.60
N LYS A 203 79.88 -21.15 -29.53
CA LYS A 203 80.79 -20.72 -30.62
C LYS A 203 82.03 -20.05 -30.05
N LEU A 204 81.87 -19.13 -29.10
CA LEU A 204 82.99 -18.42 -28.47
C LEU A 204 83.92 -19.40 -27.73
N HIS A 205 83.37 -20.37 -27.01
CA HIS A 205 84.15 -21.42 -26.35
C HIS A 205 84.99 -22.22 -27.36
N THR A 206 84.38 -22.61 -28.49
CA THR A 206 85.08 -23.32 -29.58
C THR A 206 86.22 -22.48 -30.17
N ILE A 207 86.00 -21.18 -30.37
CA ILE A 207 87.04 -20.26 -30.87
C ILE A 207 88.19 -20.13 -29.87
N LYS A 208 87.87 -19.93 -28.58
CA LYS A 208 88.88 -19.84 -27.51
C LYS A 208 89.74 -21.11 -27.45
N GLU A 209 89.12 -22.28 -27.55
CA GLU A 209 89.85 -23.55 -27.54
C GLU A 209 90.74 -23.73 -28.78
N LYS A 210 90.27 -23.35 -29.98
CA LYS A 210 91.12 -23.33 -31.19
C LYS A 210 92.33 -22.43 -31.02
N HIS A 211 92.15 -21.23 -30.45
CA HIS A 211 93.27 -20.33 -30.16
C HIS A 211 94.27 -20.95 -29.19
N ARG A 212 93.78 -21.56 -28.10
CA ARG A 212 94.62 -22.25 -27.11
C ARG A 212 95.46 -23.37 -27.74
N LEU A 213 94.86 -24.18 -28.62
CA LEU A 213 95.56 -25.26 -29.34
C LEU A 213 96.60 -24.71 -30.31
N ASN A 214 96.26 -23.67 -31.08
CA ASN A 214 97.20 -23.02 -32.00
C ASN A 214 98.42 -22.46 -31.27
N ASP A 215 98.24 -21.86 -30.09
CA ASP A 215 99.35 -21.34 -29.30
C ASP A 215 100.26 -22.46 -28.77
N LEU A 216 99.70 -23.60 -28.34
CA LEU A 216 100.46 -24.79 -27.96
C LEU A 216 101.26 -25.39 -29.13
N GLU A 217 100.67 -25.42 -30.33
CA GLU A 217 101.36 -25.87 -31.54
C GLU A 217 102.51 -24.95 -31.92
N ARG A 218 102.32 -23.62 -31.85
CA ARG A 218 103.40 -22.63 -32.06
C ARG A 218 104.54 -22.84 -31.05
N GLN A 219 104.23 -23.05 -29.77
CA GLN A 219 105.25 -23.34 -28.75
C GLN A 219 106.02 -24.63 -29.04
N ARG A 220 105.35 -25.69 -29.48
CA ARG A 220 106.00 -26.94 -29.90
C ARG A 220 106.88 -26.75 -31.14
N GLY A 221 106.40 -26.02 -32.15
CA GLY A 221 107.15 -25.67 -33.34
C GLY A 221 108.43 -24.89 -33.01
N GLY A 222 108.33 -23.87 -32.16
CA GLY A 222 109.48 -23.12 -31.65
C GLY A 222 110.50 -24.00 -30.90
N LYS A 223 110.03 -24.94 -30.05
CA LYS A 223 110.92 -25.92 -29.41
C LYS A 223 111.63 -26.83 -30.42
N LYS A 224 110.93 -27.29 -31.47
CA LYS A 224 111.50 -28.13 -32.53
C LYS A 224 112.55 -27.38 -33.35
N ILE A 225 112.27 -26.12 -33.71
CA ILE A 225 113.22 -25.22 -34.38
C ILE A 225 114.45 -25.02 -33.51
N ASN A 226 114.29 -24.68 -32.23
CA ASN A 226 115.41 -24.54 -31.30
C ASN A 226 116.27 -25.82 -31.19
N MET A 227 115.67 -27.01 -31.21
CA MET A 227 116.43 -28.27 -31.22
C MET A 227 117.18 -28.48 -32.54
N LEU A 228 116.56 -28.19 -33.67
CA LEU A 228 117.20 -28.29 -34.99
C LEU A 228 118.31 -27.27 -35.15
N GLU A 229 118.15 -26.04 -34.67
CA GLU A 229 119.20 -25.01 -34.68
C GLU A 229 120.37 -25.39 -33.78
N ARG A 230 120.13 -25.98 -32.61
CA ARG A 230 121.21 -26.54 -31.77
C ARG A 230 121.91 -27.71 -32.46
N ALA A 231 121.17 -28.63 -33.08
CA ALA A 231 121.74 -29.75 -33.81
C ALA A 231 122.55 -29.30 -35.05
N ALA A 232 122.06 -28.29 -35.77
CA ALA A 232 122.75 -27.65 -36.89
C ALA A 232 124.00 -26.89 -36.43
N SER A 233 123.95 -26.22 -35.27
CA SER A 233 125.10 -25.56 -34.66
C SER A 233 126.15 -26.58 -34.21
N HIS A 234 125.71 -27.71 -33.64
CA HIS A 234 126.57 -28.82 -33.23
C HIS A 234 127.22 -29.53 -34.43
N THR A 235 126.49 -29.71 -35.53
CA THR A 235 127.07 -30.26 -36.78
C THR A 235 128.02 -29.27 -37.47
N LYS A 236 127.75 -27.96 -37.44
CA LYS A 236 128.72 -26.94 -37.88
C LYS A 236 130.00 -26.93 -37.04
N LEU A 237 129.91 -27.21 -35.74
CA LEU A 237 131.08 -27.39 -34.88
C LEU A 237 131.85 -28.68 -35.22
N MET A 238 131.15 -29.80 -35.47
CA MET A 238 131.78 -31.07 -35.87
C MET A 238 132.42 -31.03 -37.27
N ASN A 239 131.91 -30.20 -38.19
CA ASN A 239 132.48 -30.02 -39.52
C ASN A 239 133.64 -29.01 -39.57
N ARG A 240 134.05 -28.44 -38.42
CA ARG A 240 135.20 -27.51 -38.34
C ARG A 240 136.54 -28.20 -38.06
N ASP A 241 136.53 -29.49 -37.69
CA ASP A 241 137.71 -30.29 -37.34
C ASP A 241 138.09 -31.34 -38.40
N GLY A 242 137.63 -31.20 -39.65
CA GLY A 242 137.89 -32.20 -40.68
C GLY A 242 137.92 -31.67 -42.10
N SER A 243 139.13 -31.32 -42.53
CA SER A 243 139.58 -31.20 -43.93
C SER A 243 139.40 -29.85 -44.64
N ASP A 244 140.52 -29.12 -44.66
CA ASP A 244 140.98 -28.35 -45.81
C ASP A 244 140.90 -29.19 -47.11
N LYS A 245 140.36 -28.59 -48.18
CA LYS A 245 141.05 -28.39 -49.46
C LYS A 245 140.19 -27.59 -50.45
N HIS A 246 140.88 -26.61 -51.05
CA HIS A 246 140.51 -25.66 -52.10
C HIS A 246 139.57 -26.13 -53.22
N LEU A 247 138.76 -25.19 -53.74
CA LEU A 247 138.88 -24.69 -55.13
C LEU A 247 138.18 -23.32 -55.33
N GLN A 248 138.83 -22.52 -56.17
CA GLN A 248 138.58 -21.13 -56.57
C GLN A 248 137.30 -20.97 -57.44
N SER A 249 136.49 -19.94 -57.17
CA SER A 249 136.32 -18.68 -57.96
C SER A 249 135.66 -18.83 -59.34
N ALA A 250 134.46 -18.24 -59.51
CA ALA A 250 134.07 -17.41 -60.66
C ALA A 250 132.65 -16.82 -60.46
N ASP A 251 132.60 -15.52 -60.16
CA ASP A 251 131.93 -14.45 -60.91
C ASP A 251 130.50 -14.58 -61.50
N ILE A 252 129.69 -13.58 -61.10
CA ILE A 252 128.74 -12.73 -61.86
C ILE A 252 127.42 -13.40 -62.33
N GLU A 253 126.29 -12.97 -61.74
CA GLU A 253 125.27 -12.09 -62.35
C GLU A 253 124.07 -11.90 -61.40
N ASP A 254 123.69 -10.63 -61.25
CA ASP A 254 122.49 -10.15 -60.54
C ASP A 254 121.23 -10.27 -61.45
N PRO A 255 120.02 -9.97 -60.95
CA PRO A 255 118.82 -10.81 -61.11
C PRO A 255 117.93 -10.43 -62.31
N PRO A 256 116.75 -11.07 -62.44
CA PRO A 256 115.57 -10.24 -62.64
C PRO A 256 114.41 -10.55 -61.70
N THR A 257 113.88 -9.44 -61.19
CA THR A 257 112.47 -9.13 -60.95
C THR A 257 111.45 -10.02 -61.69
N SER A 258 110.41 -10.46 -60.97
CA SER A 258 109.05 -10.43 -61.53
C SER A 258 108.01 -10.30 -60.43
N SER A 259 107.60 -9.04 -60.24
CA SER A 259 106.28 -8.67 -59.76
C SER A 259 105.19 -9.25 -60.66
N LEU A 260 104.10 -9.78 -60.09
CA LEU A 260 102.78 -9.78 -60.72
C LEU A 260 101.69 -9.98 -59.65
N ILE A 261 101.25 -8.85 -59.09
CA ILE A 261 99.84 -8.60 -58.78
C ILE A 261 99.18 -8.16 -60.10
N PRO A 262 98.00 -8.69 -60.47
CA PRO A 262 96.78 -7.88 -60.52
C PRO A 262 95.59 -8.66 -59.94
N ASP A 263 94.88 -8.19 -58.93
CA ASP A 263 93.85 -7.13 -58.95
C ASP A 263 92.78 -7.32 -60.04
N SER A 264 91.54 -7.62 -59.64
CA SER A 264 90.32 -6.95 -60.12
C SER A 264 89.03 -7.61 -59.63
N ASN A 265 88.30 -6.83 -58.82
CA ASN A 265 86.85 -6.70 -58.75
C ASN A 265 86.00 -7.50 -59.76
N LYS A 266 84.98 -8.19 -59.25
CA LYS A 266 83.61 -8.11 -59.78
C LYS A 266 82.59 -8.41 -58.68
N ARG A 267 82.02 -7.33 -58.12
CA ARG A 267 80.66 -7.33 -57.59
C ARG A 267 79.73 -7.53 -58.78
N GLN A 268 78.87 -8.54 -58.72
CA GLN A 268 77.69 -8.62 -59.58
C GLN A 268 76.46 -8.69 -58.70
N LYS A 269 75.80 -7.53 -58.62
CA LYS A 269 74.43 -7.33 -58.21
C LYS A 269 73.59 -7.76 -59.42
N VAL A 270 72.67 -8.68 -59.25
CA VAL A 270 71.56 -8.88 -60.19
C VAL A 270 70.30 -9.01 -59.36
N GLU A 271 69.29 -8.28 -59.83
CA GLU A 271 67.95 -8.06 -59.30
C GLU A 271 67.16 -9.33 -59.00
#